data_AF-A0A955HK99-F1
#
_entry.id   AF-A0A955HK99-F1
#
_cell.length_a   1.000
_cell.length_b   1.000
_cell.length_c   1.000
_cell.angle_alpha   90.00
_cell.angle_beta   90.00
_cell.angle_gamma   90.00
#
_symmetry.space_group_name_H-M   'P 1'
#
loop_
_entity.id
_entity.type
_entity.pdbx_description
1 polymer ?
#
loop_
_entity_poly.entity_id
_entity_poly.type
_entity_poly.pdbx_seq_one_letter_code
_entity_poly.pdbx_strand_id
1 'polypeptide(L)'
;MIDYVYIGESPVDEDCLPSDDSRSAAECRIYARQLRRQFPNARIRVKREPGGWGGYSTVVAEYDDSIPEEMKAAFDVEGESPMNWDLQAKFELSELLSVQEFNERFSSYESA
;
A
#
# COMPACT_ATOMS: atom_id res chain seq x y z
N MET A 1 1.09 -18.88 15.25
CA MET A 1 0.08 -18.96 14.16
C MET A 1 0.36 -17.79 13.25
N ILE A 2 0.30 -18.00 11.93
CA ILE A 2 0.45 -16.88 11.00
C ILE A 2 -0.85 -16.08 10.97
N ASP A 3 -0.75 -14.82 11.32
CA ASP A 3 -1.82 -13.83 11.26
C ASP A 3 -1.33 -12.57 10.51
N TYR A 4 -2.17 -11.56 10.39
CA TYR A 4 -1.83 -10.33 9.67
C TYR A 4 -2.64 -9.12 10.16
N VAL A 5 -2.07 -7.93 9.98
CA VAL A 5 -2.78 -6.66 10.10
C VAL A 5 -3.01 -6.03 8.73
N TYR A 6 -4.16 -5.36 8.55
CA TYR A 6 -4.45 -4.60 7.33
C TYR A 6 -3.74 -3.26 7.37
N ILE A 7 -3.09 -2.89 6.27
CA ILE A 7 -2.44 -1.58 6.11
C ILE A 7 -3.29 -0.67 5.21
N GLY A 8 -3.85 -1.22 4.13
CA GLY A 8 -4.68 -0.49 3.17
C GLY A 8 -4.14 -0.57 1.74
N GLU A 9 -4.81 0.12 0.82
CA GLU A 9 -4.55 0.10 -0.61
C GLU A 9 -3.51 1.14 -1.06
N SER A 10 -3.42 2.25 -0.33
CA SER A 10 -2.53 3.40 -0.57
C SER A 10 -2.10 4.03 0.77
N PRO A 11 -1.12 4.97 0.77
CA PRO A 11 -0.87 5.86 1.91
C PRO A 11 -2.14 6.61 2.35
N VAL A 12 -2.26 6.91 3.64
CA VAL A 12 -3.50 7.43 4.24
C VAL A 12 -3.96 8.79 3.71
N ASP A 13 -3.04 9.68 3.32
CA ASP A 13 -3.38 11.00 2.76
C ASP A 13 -3.50 10.97 1.22
N GLU A 14 -3.49 9.80 0.61
CA GLU A 14 -3.46 9.62 -0.84
C GLU A 14 -4.67 8.83 -1.30
N ASP A 15 -5.42 9.37 -2.26
CA ASP A 15 -6.56 8.67 -2.88
C ASP A 15 -6.11 7.33 -3.46
N CYS A 16 -6.90 6.26 -3.32
CA CYS A 16 -6.63 4.99 -4.00
C CYS A 16 -7.45 4.85 -5.29
N LEU A 17 -7.01 3.96 -6.17
CA LEU A 17 -7.81 3.54 -7.31
C LEU A 17 -9.06 2.77 -6.83
N PRO A 18 -10.19 2.92 -7.53
CA PRO A 18 -11.40 2.15 -7.24
C PRO A 18 -11.13 0.64 -7.24
N SER A 19 -11.81 -0.10 -6.35
CA SER A 19 -11.60 -1.55 -6.19
C SER A 19 -11.90 -2.37 -7.44
N ASP A 20 -12.78 -1.88 -8.32
CA ASP A 20 -13.12 -2.49 -9.60
C ASP A 20 -12.18 -2.11 -10.75
N ASP A 21 -11.26 -1.16 -10.52
CA ASP A 21 -10.19 -0.86 -11.46
C ASP A 21 -9.21 -2.05 -11.51
N SER A 22 -8.99 -2.57 -12.72
CA SER A 22 -8.01 -3.63 -13.00
C SER A 22 -6.58 -3.30 -12.52
N ARG A 23 -6.26 -2.02 -12.35
CA ARG A 23 -4.96 -1.48 -11.91
C ARG A 23 -4.83 -1.39 -10.39
N SER A 24 -5.91 -1.48 -9.61
CA SER A 24 -5.90 -1.40 -8.13
C SER A 24 -4.91 -2.39 -7.50
N ALA A 25 -4.85 -3.62 -8.03
CA ALA A 25 -3.89 -4.62 -7.57
C ALA A 25 -2.44 -4.25 -7.88
N ALA A 26 -2.17 -3.49 -8.96
CA ALA A 26 -0.85 -2.98 -9.27
C ALA A 26 -0.46 -1.83 -8.34
N GLU A 27 -1.40 -0.94 -8.01
CA GLU A 27 -1.21 0.12 -7.02
C GLU A 27 -0.86 -0.44 -5.63
N CYS A 28 -1.60 -1.44 -5.14
CA CYS A 28 -1.26 -2.13 -3.89
C CYS A 28 0.16 -2.74 -3.91
N ARG A 29 0.63 -3.22 -5.07
CA ARG A 29 2.00 -3.74 -5.21
C ARG A 29 3.05 -2.63 -5.17
N ILE A 30 2.74 -1.44 -5.67
CA ILE A 30 3.58 -0.26 -5.54
C ILE A 30 3.68 0.14 -4.07
N TYR A 31 2.54 0.20 -3.37
CA TYR A 31 2.53 0.52 -1.94
C TYR A 31 3.27 -0.50 -1.09
N ALA A 32 3.06 -1.80 -1.34
CA ALA A 32 3.81 -2.86 -0.67
C ALA A 32 5.33 -2.73 -0.90
N ARG A 33 5.78 -2.26 -2.07
CA ARG A 33 7.20 -2.01 -2.33
C ARG A 33 7.74 -0.81 -1.55
N GLN A 34 6.96 0.27 -1.44
CA GLN A 34 7.30 1.40 -0.58
C GLN A 34 7.44 0.97 0.89
N LEU A 35 6.46 0.23 1.42
CA LEU A 35 6.51 -0.26 2.79
C LEU A 35 7.71 -1.18 3.03
N ARG A 36 8.06 -2.06 2.10
CA ARG A 36 9.27 -2.91 2.23
C ARG A 36 10.57 -2.12 2.27
N ARG A 37 10.64 -0.94 1.64
CA ARG A 37 11.81 -0.05 1.75
C ARG A 37 11.92 0.58 3.13
N GLN A 38 10.78 0.96 3.71
CA GLN A 38 10.73 1.67 5.00
C GLN A 38 10.77 0.72 6.21
N PHE A 39 10.18 -0.47 6.06
CA PHE A 39 10.06 -1.49 7.10
C PHE A 39 10.70 -2.80 6.63
N PRO A 40 12.04 -2.87 6.51
CA PRO A 40 12.74 -4.04 5.97
C PRO A 40 12.57 -5.31 6.81
N ASN A 41 12.22 -5.18 8.09
CA ASN A 41 11.98 -6.31 9.00
C ASN A 41 10.54 -6.84 8.94
N ALA A 42 9.62 -6.12 8.29
CA ALA A 42 8.22 -6.52 8.21
C ALA A 42 7.93 -7.41 7.00
N ARG A 43 7.03 -8.38 7.17
CA ARG A 43 6.59 -9.28 6.11
C ARG A 43 5.38 -8.71 5.39
N ILE A 44 5.63 -7.80 4.45
CA ILE A 44 4.56 -7.13 3.68
C ILE A 44 4.08 -8.00 2.53
N ARG A 45 2.76 -8.14 2.36
CA ARG A 45 2.12 -8.86 1.25
C ARG A 45 0.91 -8.10 0.71
N VAL A 46 0.60 -8.30 -0.58
CA VAL A 46 -0.69 -7.90 -1.15
C VAL A 46 -1.66 -9.08 -1.01
N LYS A 47 -2.78 -8.86 -0.32
CA LYS A 47 -3.85 -9.84 -0.16
C LYS A 47 -5.02 -9.46 -1.05
N ARG A 48 -5.64 -10.46 -1.69
CA ARG A 48 -6.92 -10.30 -2.37
C ARG A 48 -8.02 -10.82 -1.48
N GLU A 49 -8.98 -9.97 -1.15
CA GLU A 49 -10.17 -10.33 -0.40
C GLU A 49 -11.31 -10.69 -1.36
N PRO A 50 -12.01 -11.82 -1.14
CA PRO A 50 -13.18 -12.16 -1.91
C PRO A 50 -14.33 -11.21 -1.54
N GLY A 51 -14.94 -10.60 -2.54
CA GLY A 51 -16.13 -9.78 -2.39
C GLY A 51 -17.23 -10.25 -3.33
N GLY A 52 -18.49 -10.02 -2.96
CA GLY A 52 -19.65 -10.37 -3.79
C GLY A 52 -19.67 -9.72 -5.19
N TRP A 53 -18.78 -8.75 -5.43
CA TRP A 53 -18.68 -7.96 -6.66
C TRP A 53 -17.28 -7.96 -7.29
N GLY A 54 -16.49 -9.03 -7.11
CA GLY A 54 -15.19 -9.21 -7.79
C GLY A 54 -13.94 -9.16 -6.90
N GLY A 55 -14.13 -8.88 -5.61
CA GLY A 55 -13.06 -8.80 -4.62
C GLY A 55 -12.14 -7.58 -4.79
N TYR A 56 -11.40 -7.24 -3.75
CA TYR A 56 -10.46 -6.12 -3.76
C TYR A 56 -9.08 -6.57 -3.32
N SER A 57 -8.05 -5.82 -3.69
CA SER A 57 -6.69 -6.06 -3.22
C SER A 57 -6.35 -5.03 -2.16
N THR A 58 -5.64 -5.44 -1.11
CA THR A 58 -5.15 -4.57 -0.04
C THR A 58 -3.76 -5.01 0.39
N VAL A 59 -2.97 -4.11 0.96
CA VAL A 59 -1.69 -4.45 1.58
C VAL A 59 -1.93 -4.89 3.02
N VAL A 60 -1.22 -5.93 3.43
CA VAL A 60 -1.20 -6.49 4.78
C VAL A 60 0.23 -6.68 5.25
N ALA A 61 0.46 -6.61 6.56
CA ALA A 61 1.70 -7.05 7.19
C ALA A 61 1.43 -8.35 7.95
N GLU A 62 2.12 -9.43 7.55
CA GLU A 62 1.99 -10.75 8.16
C GLU A 62 2.96 -10.91 9.33
N TYR A 63 2.58 -11.72 10.32
CA TYR A 63 3.43 -12.08 11.44
C TYR A 63 3.07 -13.47 11.97
N ASP A 64 4.06 -14.19 12.51
CA ASP A 64 3.81 -15.30 13.42
C ASP A 64 3.60 -14.78 14.84
N ASP A 65 2.43 -15.03 15.44
CA ASP A 65 2.12 -14.59 16.81
C ASP A 65 3.02 -15.22 17.89
N SER A 66 3.79 -16.26 17.53
CA SER A 66 4.78 -16.89 18.40
C SER A 66 6.15 -16.19 18.37
N ILE A 67 6.37 -15.25 17.44
CA ILE A 67 7.63 -14.50 17.28
C ILE A 67 7.35 -13.01 17.57
N PRO A 68 7.66 -12.52 18.79
CA PRO A 68 7.35 -11.15 19.21
C PRO A 68 7.89 -10.06 18.28
N GLU A 69 9.05 -10.30 17.66
CA GLU A 69 9.68 -9.37 16.73
C GLU A 69 8.90 -9.24 15.42
N GLU A 70 8.33 -10.34 14.90
CA GLU A 70 7.47 -10.28 13.70
C GLU A 70 6.18 -9.55 14.00
N MET A 71 5.57 -9.84 15.17
CA MET A 71 4.36 -9.15 15.61
C MET A 71 4.63 -7.65 15.74
N LYS A 72 5.70 -7.26 16.45
CA LYS A 72 6.09 -5.86 16.58
C LYS A 72 6.29 -5.21 15.21
N ALA A 73 7.05 -5.85 14.31
CA ALA A 73 7.30 -5.30 12.98
C ALA A 73 6.02 -5.10 12.16
N ALA A 74 5.02 -5.99 12.28
CA ALA A 74 3.75 -5.84 11.60
C ALA A 74 2.92 -4.67 12.15
N PHE A 75 2.85 -4.51 13.47
CA PHE A 75 2.16 -3.38 14.10
C PHE A 75 2.90 -2.04 13.92
N ASP A 76 4.23 -2.04 13.86
CA ASP A 76 5.01 -0.84 13.51
C ASP A 76 4.62 -0.33 12.12
N VAL A 77 4.40 -1.22 11.15
CA VAL A 77 3.94 -0.83 9.79
C VAL A 77 2.55 -0.19 9.85
N GLU A 78 1.64 -0.76 10.64
CA GLU A 78 0.27 -0.23 10.76
C GLU A 78 0.26 1.15 11.44
N GLY A 79 0.99 1.31 12.53
CA GLY A 79 1.05 2.55 13.30
C GLY A 79 1.94 3.65 12.71
N GLU A 80 2.94 3.30 11.90
CA GLU A 80 3.93 4.23 11.34
C GLU A 80 3.93 4.28 9.81
N SER A 81 2.90 3.72 9.15
CA SER A 81 2.78 3.77 7.69
C SER A 81 2.92 5.20 7.14
N PRO A 82 3.60 5.39 6.00
CA PRO A 82 3.82 6.72 5.45
C PRO A 82 2.50 7.34 5.03
N MET A 83 2.37 8.65 5.27
CA MET A 83 1.18 9.41 4.87
C MET A 83 1.11 9.62 3.36
N ASN A 84 2.25 9.68 2.67
CA ASN A 84 2.33 10.04 1.24
C ASN A 84 3.19 9.04 0.44
N TRP A 85 3.06 9.06 -0.89
CA TRP A 85 3.93 8.27 -1.77
C TRP A 85 5.38 8.79 -1.79
N ASP A 86 6.35 7.88 -1.74
CA ASP A 86 7.75 8.22 -1.99
C ASP A 86 8.02 8.44 -3.49
N LEU A 87 9.18 9.01 -3.83
CA LEU A 87 9.53 9.33 -5.22
C LEU A 87 9.56 8.10 -6.13
N GLN A 88 10.00 6.95 -5.61
CA GLN A 88 10.08 5.70 -6.36
C GLN A 88 8.67 5.18 -6.66
N ALA A 89 7.75 5.25 -5.69
CA ALA A 89 6.37 4.88 -5.87
C ALA A 89 5.64 5.83 -6.84
N LYS A 90 5.90 7.15 -6.76
CA LYS A 90 5.37 8.13 -7.73
C LYS A 90 5.83 7.80 -9.16
N PHE A 91 7.10 7.46 -9.36
CA PHE A 91 7.58 7.02 -10.67
C PHE A 91 6.89 5.73 -11.15
N GLU A 92 6.68 4.76 -10.27
CA GLU A 92 5.96 3.54 -10.65
C GLU A 92 4.48 3.79 -10.96
N LEU A 93 3.86 4.75 -10.26
CA LEU A 93 2.49 5.18 -10.51
C LEU A 93 2.37 5.96 -11.84
N SER A 94 3.37 6.73 -12.25
CA SER A 94 3.34 7.41 -13.55
C SER A 94 3.34 6.45 -14.74
N GLU A 95 3.86 5.23 -14.56
CA GLU A 95 3.79 4.16 -15.57
C GLU A 95 2.43 3.42 -15.55
N LEU A 96 1.66 3.54 -14.47
CA LEU A 96 0.37 2.88 -14.28
C LEU A 96 -0.81 3.77 -14.66
N LEU A 97 -0.69 5.07 -14.38
CA LEU A 97 -1.72 6.08 -14.56
C LEU A 97 -1.55 6.81 -15.89
N SER A 98 -2.66 7.32 -16.43
CA SER A 98 -2.59 8.30 -17.50
C SER A 98 -1.95 9.60 -16.99
N VAL A 99 -1.40 10.40 -17.91
CA VAL A 99 -0.81 11.71 -17.58
C VAL A 99 -1.81 12.60 -16.83
N GLN A 100 -3.09 12.55 -17.20
CA GLN A 100 -4.12 13.35 -16.55
C GLN A 100 -4.40 12.87 -15.12
N GLU A 101 -4.63 11.57 -14.91
CA GLU A 101 -4.83 10.99 -13.57
C GLU A 101 -3.62 11.25 -12.65
N PHE A 102 -2.41 11.10 -13.18
CA PHE A 102 -1.18 11.35 -12.44
C PHE A 102 -1.08 12.81 -12.00
N ASN A 103 -1.32 13.75 -12.93
CA ASN A 103 -1.28 15.17 -12.61
C ASN A 103 -2.39 15.54 -11.63
N GLU A 104 -3.62 15.09 -11.81
CA GLU A 104 -4.72 15.37 -10.86
C GLU A 104 -4.38 14.92 -9.44
N ARG A 105 -3.72 13.77 -9.30
CA ARG A 105 -3.31 13.22 -8.00
C ARG A 105 -2.12 13.93 -7.35
N PHE A 106 -1.19 14.48 -8.15
CA PHE A 106 0.08 15.03 -7.64
C PHE A 106 0.31 16.53 -7.94
N SER A 107 -0.63 17.23 -8.57
CA SER A 107 -0.49 18.64 -8.99
C SER A 107 -0.55 19.66 -7.84
N SER A 108 -0.91 19.25 -6.63
CA SER A 108 -1.10 20.18 -5.50
C SER A 108 0.18 20.63 -4.80
N TYR A 109 1.34 20.08 -5.14
CA TYR A 109 2.61 20.39 -4.44
C TYR A 109 3.38 21.61 -4.98
N GLU A 110 2.91 22.31 -6.02
CA GLU A 110 3.58 23.52 -6.55
C GLU A 110 3.09 24.85 -5.95
N SER A 111 2.32 24.83 -4.86
CA SER A 111 1.93 26.06 -4.14
C SER A 111 2.40 26.03 -2.70
N ALA A 112 3.71 26.21 -2.49
CA ALA A 112 4.31 26.61 -1.22
C ALA A 112 5.49 27.56 -1.48
#